data_AF-A0A327UWA4-F1
#
_entry.id   AF-A0A327UWA4-F1
#
_cell.length_a   1.000
_cell.length_b   1.000
_cell.length_c   1.000
_cell.angle_alpha   90.00
_cell.angle_beta   90.00
_cell.angle_gamma   90.00
#
_symmetry.space_group_name_H-M   'P 1'
#
loop_
_entity.id
_entity.type
_entity.pdbx_description
1 polymer ?
#
loop_
_entity_poly.entity_id
_entity_poly.type
_entity_poly.pdbx_seq_one_letter_code
_entity_poly.pdbx_strand_id
1 'polypeptide(L)' 'MNRKLLLDLGERAAWTGAQAALGLAVVELADVPVWWAAPVALALSSAKGWMAGRLGRKGTASTLPASSDPASRPTGA' A
#
# COMPACT_ATOMS: atom_id res chain seq x y z
N MET A 1 17.59 12.80 13.59
CA MET A 1 16.31 12.30 13.06
C MET A 1 16.54 10.93 12.43
N ASN A 2 15.80 9.91 12.86
CA ASN A 2 16.15 8.51 12.60
C ASN A 2 15.86 8.14 11.14
N ARG A 3 16.87 7.66 10.37
CA ARG A 3 16.75 7.29 8.94
C ARG A 3 15.59 6.33 8.65
N LYS A 4 15.25 5.49 9.62
CA LYS A 4 14.08 4.59 9.58
C LYS A 4 12.74 5.34 9.50
N LEU A 5 12.60 6.45 10.23
CA LEU A 5 11.39 7.24 10.27
C LEU A 5 11.16 7.97 8.94
N LEU A 6 12.25 8.42 8.29
CA LEU A 6 12.18 9.00 6.94
C LEU A 6 11.81 7.97 5.87
N LEU A 7 12.30 6.73 5.99
CA LEU A 7 11.96 5.64 5.07
C LEU A 7 10.49 5.20 5.23
N ASP A 8 10.00 5.02 6.46
CA ASP A 8 8.58 4.69 6.72
C ASP A 8 7.66 5.84 6.26
N LEU A 9 8.03 7.09 6.54
CA LEU A 9 7.29 8.25 6.05
C LEU A 9 7.26 8.31 4.52
N GLY A 10 8.40 8.05 3.88
CA GLY A 10 8.52 8.00 2.43
C GLY A 10 7.69 6.88 1.81
N GLU A 11 7.69 5.69 2.41
CA GLU A 11 6.88 4.55 1.95
C GLU A 11 5.38 4.84 2.04
N ARG A 12 4.94 5.42 3.16
CA ARG A 12 3.53 5.82 3.34
C ARG A 12 3.14 6.93 2.39
N ALA A 13 3.96 7.97 2.25
CA ALA A 13 3.69 9.08 1.33
C ALA A 13 3.66 8.61 -0.13
N ALA A 14 4.59 7.75 -0.53
CA ALA A 14 4.60 7.15 -1.85
C ALA A 14 3.36 6.28 -2.09
N TRP A 15 2.92 5.50 -1.09
CA TRP A 15 1.71 4.68 -1.24
C TRP A 15 0.44 5.52 -1.36
N THR A 16 0.33 6.58 -0.56
CA THR A 16 -0.78 7.54 -0.67
C THR A 16 -0.79 8.22 -2.03
N GLY A 17 0.37 8.66 -2.52
CA GLY A 17 0.50 9.28 -3.84
C GLY A 17 0.10 8.34 -4.97
N ALA A 18 0.55 7.08 -4.92
CA ALA A 18 0.17 6.07 -5.90
C ALA A 18 -1.34 5.76 -5.87
N GLN A 19 -1.98 5.70 -4.69
CA GLN A 19 -3.43 5.54 -4.59
C GLN A 19 -4.19 6.74 -5.20
N ALA A 20 -3.74 7.97 -4.95
CA ALA A 20 -4.34 9.17 -5.53
C ALA A 20 -4.22 9.20 -7.06
N ALA A 21 -3.03 8.89 -7.59
CA ALA A 21 -2.80 8.80 -9.03
C ALA A 21 -3.67 7.73 -9.70
N LEU A 22 -3.86 6.59 -9.03
CA LEU A 22 -4.70 5.52 -9.54
C LEU A 22 -6.19 5.92 -9.55
N GLY A 23 -6.64 6.64 -8.52
CA GLY A 23 -8.00 7.21 -8.47
C GLY A 23 -8.24 8.21 -9.61
N LEU A 24 -7.27 9.10 -9.86
CA LEU A 24 -7.33 10.05 -10.98
C LEU A 24 -7.39 9.31 -12.32
N ALA A 25 -6.54 8.30 -12.54
CA ALA A 25 -6.55 7.52 -13.77
C ALA A 25 -7.88 6.78 -14.00
N VAL A 26 -8.50 6.24 -12.96
CA VAL A 26 -9.80 5.57 -13.09
C VAL A 26 -10.91 6.52 -13.50
N VAL A 27 -10.96 7.72 -12.91
CA VAL A 27 -12.05 8.68 -13.17
C VAL A 27 -11.82 9.47 -14.46
N GLU A 28 -10.61 10.01 -14.66
CA GLU A 28 -10.32 10.93 -15.77
C GLU A 28 -9.89 10.22 -17.05
N LEU A 29 -9.13 9.11 -16.95
CA LEU A 29 -8.60 8.41 -18.13
C LEU A 29 -9.52 7.28 -18.59
N ALA A 30 -10.14 6.56 -17.65
CA ALA A 30 -11.04 5.46 -17.96
C ALA A 30 -12.53 5.85 -17.99
N ASP A 31 -12.86 7.13 -17.75
CA ASP A 31 -14.22 7.69 -17.71
C ASP A 31 -15.19 6.83 -16.90
N VAL A 32 -14.67 6.23 -15.83
CA VAL A 32 -15.45 5.32 -15.00
C VAL A 32 -16.41 6.16 -14.16
N PRO A 33 -17.74 5.93 -14.24
CA PRO A 33 -18.70 6.68 -13.45
C PRO A 33 -18.34 6.60 -11.97
N VAL A 34 -18.48 7.71 -11.23
CA VAL A 34 -18.04 7.78 -9.83
C VAL A 34 -18.66 6.68 -8.95
N TRP A 35 -19.86 6.21 -9.31
CA TRP A 35 -20.55 5.10 -8.66
C TRP A 35 -19.80 3.76 -8.75
N TRP A 36 -18.99 3.58 -9.78
CA TRP A 36 -18.11 2.43 -9.98
C TRP A 36 -16.74 2.58 -9.32
N ALA A 37 -16.35 3.78 -8.89
CA ALA A 37 -15.07 4.01 -8.24
C ALA A 37 -14.93 3.17 -6.96
N ALA A 38 -15.98 3.07 -6.15
CA ALA A 38 -15.97 2.27 -4.92
C ALA A 38 -15.83 0.76 -5.19
N PRO A 39 -16.62 0.12 -6.08
CA PRO A 39 -16.40 -1.26 -6.49
C PRO A 39 -15.01 -1.53 -7.08
N VAL A 40 -14.49 -0.64 -7.92
CA VAL A 40 -13.15 -0.78 -8.53
C VAL A 40 -12.06 -0.67 -7.46
N ALA A 41 -12.17 0.30 -6.55
CA ALA A 41 -11.26 0.44 -5.43
C ALA A 41 -11.29 -0.79 -4.51
N LEU A 42 -12.48 -1.38 -4.28
CA LEU A 42 -12.64 -2.62 -3.52
C LEU A 42 -11.92 -3.79 -4.21
N ALA A 43 -12.11 -3.95 -5.53
CA ALA A 43 -11.47 -5.01 -6.31
C ALA A 43 -9.94 -4.89 -6.28
N LEU A 44 -9.43 -3.68 -6.51
CA LEU A 44 -7.99 -3.39 -6.45
C LEU A 44 -7.41 -3.60 -5.04
N SER A 45 -8.14 -3.21 -4.00
CA SER A 45 -7.72 -3.42 -2.60
C SER A 45 -7.69 -4.90 -2.24
N SER A 46 -8.67 -5.67 -2.72
CA SER A 46 -8.73 -7.12 -2.54
C SER A 46 -7.58 -7.81 -3.28
N ALA A 47 -7.27 -7.39 -4.51
CA ALA A 47 -6.13 -7.88 -5.28
C ALA A 47 -4.80 -7.54 -4.59
N LYS A 48 -4.65 -6.32 -4.07
CA LYS A 48 -3.47 -5.91 -3.28
C LYS A 48 -3.34 -6.74 -2.00
N GLY A 49 -4.42 -6.97 -1.27
CA GLY A 49 -4.44 -7.82 -0.08
C GLY A 49 -4.06 -9.27 -0.36
N TRP A 50 -4.57 -9.84 -1.47
CA TRP A 50 -4.19 -11.18 -1.92
C TRP A 50 -2.70 -11.27 -2.28
N MET A 51 -2.18 -10.28 -3.00
CA MET A 51 -0.75 -10.19 -3.32
C MET A 51 0.12 -10.05 -2.06
N ALA A 52 -0.29 -9.22 -1.10
CA ALA A 52 0.41 -9.09 0.17
C ALA A 52 0.44 -10.43 0.93
N GLY A 53 -0.63 -11.23 0.87
CA GLY A 53 -0.65 -12.59 1.42
C GLY A 53 0.25 -13.60 0.70
N ARG A 54 0.65 -13.33 -0.55
CA ARG A 54 1.54 -14.17 -1.37
C ARG A 54 3.01 -13.74 -1.34
N LEU A 55 3.29 -12.44 -1.34
CA LEU A 55 4.62 -11.85 -1.44
C LEU A 55 5.16 -11.36 -0.10
N GLY A 56 4.27 -10.91 0.79
CA GLY A 56 4.61 -10.35 2.09
C GLY A 56 4.62 -11.39 3.21
N ARG A 57 4.92 -10.92 4.43
CA ARG A 57 4.94 -11.76 5.63
C ARG A 57 3.57 -11.73 6.30
N LYS A 58 2.99 -12.91 6.59
CA LYS A 58 1.72 -13.04 7.33
C LYS A 58 1.77 -12.24 8.63
N GLY A 59 0.77 -11.39 8.85
CA GLY A 59 0.66 -10.53 10.03
C GLY A 59 1.27 -9.13 9.88
N THR A 60 1.84 -8.80 8.71
CA THR A 60 2.39 -7.46 8.41
C THR A 60 1.72 -6.88 7.18
N ALA A 61 1.52 -5.57 7.14
CA ALA A 61 0.97 -4.87 5.97
C ALA A 61 2.03 -4.60 4.89
N SER A 62 3.28 -5.03 5.09
CA SER A 62 4.41 -4.78 4.20
C SER A 62 4.60 -5.93 3.21
N THR A 63 4.90 -5.59 1.95
CA THR A 63 5.36 -6.53 0.93
C THR A 63 6.88 -6.68 0.92
N LEU A 64 7.59 -6.09 1.89
CA LEU A 64 9.04 -6.21 2.03
C LEU A 64 9.43 -7.56 2.66
N PRO A 65 10.62 -8.11 2.32
CA PRO A 65 11.17 -9.27 3.00
C PRO A 65 11.49 -8.95 4.48
N ALA A 66 11.50 -9.97 5.34
CA ALA A 66 11.61 -9.84 6.80
C ALA A 66 12.86 -9.06 7.28
N SER A 67 13.95 -9.09 6.53
CA SER A 67 15.17 -8.31 6.81
C SER A 67 14.97 -6.79 6.68
N SER A 68 13.98 -6.38 5.88
CA SER A 68 13.72 -5.00 5.48
C SER A 68 12.41 -4.47 6.05
N ASP A 69 11.51 -5.35 6.48
CA ASP A 69 10.25 -4.98 7.11
C ASP A 69 10.47 -4.28 8.47
N PRO A 70 10.05 -3.01 8.61
CA PRO A 70 10.17 -2.27 9.86
C PRO A 70 9.43 -2.92 11.04
N ALA A 71 8.35 -3.65 10.78
CA ALA A 71 7.54 -4.35 11.78
C ALA A 71 8.20 -5.65 12.27
N SER A 72 9.24 -6.14 11.60
CA SER A 72 9.93 -7.39 11.95
C SER A 72 11.01 -7.24 13.03
N ARG A 73 11.23 -6.04 13.60
CA ARG A 73 12.16 -5.84 14.72
C ARG A 73 11.42 -5.94 16.07
N PRO A 74 12.01 -6.59 17.10
CA PRO A 74 11.42 -6.59 18.42
C PRO A 74 11.24 -5.15 18.91
N THR A 75 9.99 -4.79 19.23
CA THR A 75 9.67 -3.56 19.96
C THR A 75 10.01 -3.78 21.44
N GLY A 76 11.28 -3.58 21.80
CA GLY A 76 11.73 -3.58 23.18
C GLY A 76 13.13 -4.17 23.37
N ALA A 77 14.11 -3.29 23.49
CA ALA A 77 15.33 -3.45 24.30
C ALA A 77 15.64 -2.07 24.91
#